data_AF-A0A4Z2F3G1-F1
#
_entry.id   AF-A0A4Z2F3G1-F1
#
_cell.length_a   1.000
_cell.length_b   1.000
_cell.length_c   1.000
_cell.angle_alpha   90.00
_cell.angle_beta   90.00
_cell.angle_gamma   90.00
#
_symmetry.space_group_name_H-M   'P 1'
#
loop_
_entity.id
_entity.type
_entity.pdbx_description
1 polymer ?
#
loop_
_entity_poly.entity_id
_entity_poly.type
_entity_poly.pdbx_seq_one_letter_code
_entity_poly.pdbx_strand_id
1 'polypeptide(L)'
;MMGDPELVTEMEKVELGPLISTEGLEQLHSKYVQSVRKSVSEWMHKALQVELQDWHRDQEPDTDHEGFYQTSLPTIITQMLEENARVARMIGESLRDQTIQMGLYEMETLLNRFREALVDFGKEQRGNPSNANNKFYLHYLLASISNCIVLKKSTESLQKQQSARSAARFSRTPPNPLAALDRAVRRACRLAMDHFLQDLQPFLSGLLTRAWLVQGDPAPKLCHVLERHLELHGRVRPPCRQVGL
;
A
#
# COMPACT_ATOMS: atom_id res chain seq x y z
N MET A 1 -11.37 36.96 20.92
CA MET A 1 -10.80 35.71 21.49
C MET A 1 -9.61 36.08 22.39
N MET A 2 -9.11 35.21 23.26
CA MET A 2 -7.96 35.55 24.14
C MET A 2 -6.65 35.94 23.42
N GLY A 3 -6.55 35.73 22.10
CA GLY A 3 -5.46 36.24 21.26
C GLY A 3 -5.75 37.58 20.57
N ASP A 4 -6.79 38.30 21.01
CA ASP A 4 -7.14 39.62 20.51
C ASP A 4 -6.15 40.68 21.05
N PRO A 5 -5.50 41.47 20.18
CA PRO A 5 -4.43 42.39 20.58
C PRO A 5 -4.83 43.41 21.65
N GLU A 6 -6.13 43.75 21.76
CA GLU A 6 -6.62 44.68 22.80
C GLU A 6 -6.72 44.04 24.19
N LEU A 7 -6.81 42.70 24.26
CA LEU A 7 -6.94 41.93 25.51
C LEU A 7 -5.60 41.35 26.00
N VAL A 8 -4.61 41.21 25.12
CA VAL A 8 -3.30 40.61 25.42
C VAL A 8 -2.56 41.37 26.53
N THR A 9 -2.62 42.71 26.54
CA THR A 9 -1.86 43.56 27.49
C THR A 9 -2.36 43.44 28.93
N GLU A 10 -3.65 43.15 29.13
CA GLU A 10 -4.23 42.89 30.46
C GLU A 10 -4.11 41.41 30.86
N MET A 11 -4.06 40.51 29.88
CA MET A 11 -3.90 39.08 30.10
C MET A 11 -2.46 38.65 30.43
N GLU A 12 -1.42 39.34 29.92
CA GLU A 12 -0.02 39.07 30.27
C GLU A 12 0.27 39.27 31.78
N LYS A 13 -0.56 40.02 32.49
CA LYS A 13 -0.43 40.25 33.94
C LYS A 13 -0.96 39.09 34.79
N VAL A 14 -1.69 38.15 34.19
CA VAL A 14 -2.31 37.00 34.88
C VAL A 14 -1.82 35.73 34.20
N GLU A 15 -0.96 34.95 34.88
CA GLU A 15 -0.59 33.61 34.41
C GLU A 15 -1.80 32.67 34.50
N LEU A 16 -2.65 32.72 33.47
CA LEU A 16 -3.74 31.78 33.31
C LEU A 16 -3.15 30.44 32.89
N GLY A 17 -3.20 29.48 33.79
CA GLY A 17 -2.86 28.09 33.50
C GLY A 17 -3.73 27.49 32.39
N PRO A 18 -3.36 26.31 31.86
CA PRO A 18 -4.14 25.64 30.82
C PRO A 18 -5.57 25.35 31.28
N LEU A 19 -6.53 25.45 30.35
CA LEU A 19 -7.95 25.20 30.60
C LEU A 19 -8.26 23.77 31.08
N ILE A 20 -7.34 22.83 30.80
CA ILE A 20 -7.44 21.43 31.17
C ILE A 20 -6.10 20.97 31.73
N SER A 21 -6.13 20.03 32.67
CA SER A 21 -4.92 19.37 33.14
C SER A 21 -4.24 18.62 32.00
N THR A 22 -2.92 18.44 32.11
CA THR A 22 -2.13 17.64 31.16
C THR A 22 -2.66 16.21 31.05
N GLU A 23 -3.03 15.59 32.17
CA GLU A 23 -3.64 14.26 32.20
C GLU A 23 -4.98 14.21 31.45
N GLY A 24 -5.85 15.20 31.69
CA GLY A 24 -7.15 15.29 31.00
C GLY A 24 -6.99 15.46 29.49
N LEU A 25 -5.99 16.23 29.06
CA LEU A 25 -5.65 16.40 27.65
C LEU A 25 -5.15 15.09 27.01
N GLU A 26 -4.27 14.36 27.69
CA GLU A 26 -3.77 13.06 27.22
C GLU A 26 -4.90 12.02 27.08
N GLN A 27 -5.82 11.98 28.05
CA GLN A 27 -7.00 11.13 27.97
C GLN A 27 -7.89 11.50 26.77
N LEU A 28 -8.07 12.80 26.52
CA LEU A 28 -8.87 13.28 25.39
C LEU A 28 -8.19 12.94 24.05
N HIS A 29 -6.87 13.11 23.94
CA HIS A 29 -6.08 12.70 22.79
C HIS A 29 -6.22 11.19 22.53
N SER A 30 -6.09 10.36 23.57
CA SER A 30 -6.25 8.91 23.46
C SER A 30 -7.64 8.52 22.96
N LYS A 31 -8.70 9.13 23.52
CA LYS A 31 -10.08 8.93 23.05
C LYS A 31 -10.27 9.34 21.60
N TYR A 32 -9.72 10.49 21.19
CA TYR A 32 -9.75 10.95 19.80
C TYR A 32 -9.10 9.93 18.87
N VAL A 33 -7.85 9.54 19.16
CA VAL A 33 -7.08 8.61 18.33
C VAL A 33 -7.79 7.26 18.22
N GLN A 34 -8.38 6.76 19.31
CA GLN A 34 -9.12 5.51 19.30
C GLN A 34 -10.41 5.59 18.46
N SER A 35 -11.10 6.73 18.48
CA SER A 35 -12.27 6.97 17.64
C SER A 35 -11.89 7.00 16.15
N VAL A 36 -10.88 7.80 15.81
CA VAL A 36 -10.35 7.90 14.44
C VAL A 36 -9.87 6.54 13.94
N ARG A 37 -9.18 5.77 14.79
CA ARG A 37 -8.69 4.44 14.45
C ARG A 37 -9.78 3.50 13.97
N LYS A 38 -10.95 3.48 14.63
CA LYS A 38 -12.07 2.63 14.22
C LYS A 38 -12.54 3.00 12.81
N SER A 39 -12.77 4.30 12.58
CA SER A 39 -13.18 4.82 11.28
C SER A 39 -12.16 4.52 10.18
N VAL A 40 -10.87 4.75 10.46
CA VAL A 40 -9.76 4.46 9.55
C VAL A 40 -9.71 2.98 9.22
N SER A 41 -9.78 2.10 10.22
CA SER A 41 -9.70 0.64 10.02
C SER A 41 -10.86 0.11 9.17
N GLU A 42 -12.08 0.56 9.46
CA GLU A 42 -13.27 0.22 8.66
C GLU A 42 -13.16 0.71 7.22
N TRP A 43 -12.65 1.92 7.03
CA TRP A 43 -12.51 2.50 5.70
C TRP A 43 -11.40 1.82 4.89
N MET A 44 -10.24 1.56 5.49
CA MET A 44 -9.17 0.75 4.86
C MET A 44 -9.67 -0.64 4.46
N HIS A 45 -10.48 -1.27 5.32
CA HIS A 45 -11.06 -2.56 5.00
C HIS A 45 -11.98 -2.48 3.79
N LYS A 46 -12.87 -1.48 3.71
CA LYS A 46 -13.76 -1.27 2.56
C LYS A 46 -12.97 -0.97 1.29
N ALA A 47 -11.97 -0.09 1.36
CA ALA A 47 -11.09 0.21 0.24
C ALA A 47 -10.40 -1.06 -0.31
N LEU A 48 -9.91 -1.91 0.59
CA LEU A 48 -9.36 -3.21 0.20
C LEU A 48 -10.42 -4.10 -0.46
N GLN A 49 -11.65 -4.17 0.05
CA GLN A 49 -12.70 -4.98 -0.58
C GLN A 49 -13.02 -4.51 -2.00
N VAL A 50 -13.04 -3.19 -2.26
CA VAL A 50 -13.23 -2.67 -3.62
C VAL A 50 -12.08 -3.07 -4.53
N GLU A 51 -10.83 -2.94 -4.07
CA GLU A 51 -9.65 -3.41 -4.81
C GLU A 51 -9.77 -4.89 -5.20
N LEU A 52 -10.18 -5.75 -4.25
CA LEU A 52 -10.34 -7.18 -4.51
C LEU A 52 -11.48 -7.48 -5.49
N GLN A 53 -12.55 -6.68 -5.49
CA GLN A 53 -13.60 -6.81 -6.51
C GLN A 53 -13.08 -6.43 -7.89
N ASP A 54 -12.24 -5.41 -7.98
CA ASP A 54 -11.67 -4.96 -9.25
C ASP A 54 -10.77 -6.04 -9.86
N TRP A 55 -10.01 -6.79 -9.06
CA TRP A 55 -9.18 -7.91 -9.54
C TRP A 55 -9.94 -8.99 -10.30
N HIS A 56 -11.26 -9.08 -10.11
CA HIS A 56 -12.14 -10.08 -10.73
C HIS A 56 -12.94 -9.53 -11.91
N ARG A 57 -12.78 -8.25 -12.27
CA ARG A 57 -13.43 -7.67 -13.44
C ARG A 57 -12.75 -8.14 -14.71
N ASP A 58 -13.52 -8.27 -15.80
CA ASP A 58 -12.98 -8.47 -17.16
C ASP A 58 -12.51 -7.12 -17.73
N GLN A 59 -11.68 -6.40 -16.97
CA GLN A 59 -11.11 -5.12 -17.33
C GLN A 59 -9.65 -5.05 -16.85
N GLU A 60 -8.78 -4.47 -17.67
CA GLU A 60 -7.39 -4.18 -17.29
C GLU A 60 -7.34 -3.08 -16.22
N PRO A 61 -6.41 -3.13 -15.24
CA PRO A 61 -6.17 -2.00 -14.36
C PRO A 61 -5.80 -0.74 -15.15
N ASP A 62 -6.23 0.42 -14.65
CA ASP A 62 -5.90 1.70 -15.24
C ASP A 62 -4.38 1.93 -15.30
N THR A 63 -3.93 2.80 -16.21
CA THR A 63 -2.55 3.28 -16.26
C THR A 63 -2.47 4.75 -15.88
N ASP A 64 -1.37 5.16 -15.25
CA ASP A 64 -1.08 6.57 -15.01
C ASP A 64 -0.61 7.30 -16.29
N HIS A 65 -0.31 8.59 -16.16
CA HIS A 65 0.19 9.41 -17.25
C HIS A 65 1.59 9.01 -17.75
N GLU A 66 2.34 8.24 -16.95
CA GLU A 66 3.64 7.65 -17.31
C GLU A 66 3.47 6.26 -17.96
N GLY A 67 2.25 5.74 -18.02
CA GLY A 67 1.91 4.46 -18.60
C GLY A 67 2.09 3.25 -17.67
N PHE A 68 2.25 3.46 -16.35
CA PHE A 68 2.36 2.40 -15.36
C PHE A 68 1.00 1.97 -14.82
N TYR A 69 0.81 0.68 -14.56
CA TYR A 69 -0.40 0.17 -13.92
C TYR A 69 -0.63 0.81 -12.56
N GLN A 70 -1.88 1.22 -12.34
CA GLN A 70 -2.34 1.82 -11.10
C GLN A 70 -3.76 1.35 -10.76
N THR A 71 -4.06 1.43 -9.48
CA THR A 71 -5.41 1.29 -8.96
C THR A 71 -5.69 2.47 -8.04
N SER A 72 -6.93 2.61 -7.59
CA SER A 72 -7.30 3.68 -6.68
C SER A 72 -6.82 3.45 -5.24
N LEU A 73 -6.54 2.20 -4.83
CA LEU A 73 -6.24 1.84 -3.44
C LEU A 73 -5.11 2.68 -2.81
N PRO A 74 -3.91 2.84 -3.41
CA PRO A 74 -2.83 3.61 -2.80
C PRO A 74 -3.20 5.07 -2.54
N THR A 75 -3.87 5.70 -3.50
CA THR A 75 -4.29 7.11 -3.43
C THR A 75 -5.32 7.31 -2.33
N ILE A 76 -6.34 6.44 -2.32
CA ILE A 76 -7.41 6.36 -1.32
C ILE A 76 -6.80 6.26 0.10
N ILE A 77 -5.95 5.28 0.34
CA ILE A 77 -5.32 5.06 1.66
C ILE A 77 -4.43 6.24 2.08
N THR A 78 -3.61 6.75 1.15
CA THR A 78 -2.69 7.88 1.41
C THR A 78 -3.47 9.12 1.81
N GLN A 79 -4.47 9.52 1.00
CA GLN A 79 -5.27 10.71 1.25
C GLN A 79 -6.01 10.64 2.60
N MET A 80 -6.59 9.49 2.92
CA MET A 80 -7.28 9.31 4.20
C MET A 80 -6.32 9.50 5.39
N LEU A 81 -5.13 8.91 5.35
CA LEU A 81 -4.15 9.05 6.44
C LEU A 81 -3.62 10.48 6.55
N GLU A 82 -3.31 11.11 5.42
CA GLU A 82 -2.81 12.49 5.37
C GLU A 82 -3.85 13.49 5.91
N GLU A 83 -5.12 13.33 5.56
CA GLU A 83 -6.18 14.22 6.04
C GLU A 83 -6.41 14.07 7.55
N ASN A 84 -6.41 12.84 8.07
CA ASN A 84 -6.51 12.62 9.53
C ASN A 84 -5.31 13.22 10.28
N ALA A 85 -4.10 13.09 9.75
CA ALA A 85 -2.92 13.72 10.31
C ALA A 85 -3.00 15.26 10.25
N ARG A 86 -3.53 15.82 9.15
CA ARG A 86 -3.75 17.26 8.97
C ARG A 86 -4.74 17.81 9.99
N VAL A 87 -5.89 17.16 10.17
CA VAL A 87 -6.91 17.55 11.15
C VAL A 87 -6.34 17.49 12.57
N ALA A 88 -5.65 16.40 12.93
CA ALA A 88 -5.00 16.27 14.23
C ALA A 88 -3.95 17.37 14.48
N ARG A 89 -3.23 17.79 13.44
CA ARG A 89 -2.25 18.89 13.53
C ARG A 89 -2.88 20.24 13.85
N MET A 90 -4.12 20.48 13.43
CA MET A 90 -4.84 21.72 13.78
C MET A 90 -5.10 21.85 15.29
N ILE A 91 -5.14 20.71 16.00
CA ILE A 91 -5.29 20.66 17.46
C ILE A 91 -3.92 20.72 18.14
N GLY A 92 -2.94 19.97 17.65
CA GLY A 92 -1.56 20.07 18.13
C GLY A 92 -0.64 18.99 17.57
N GLU A 93 0.68 19.26 17.60
CA GLU A 93 1.70 18.33 17.07
C GLU A 93 1.71 16.98 17.77
N SER A 94 1.48 16.96 19.08
CA SER A 94 1.41 15.71 19.84
C SER A 94 0.27 14.82 19.37
N LEU A 95 -0.89 15.39 19.02
CA LEU A 95 -2.03 14.62 18.54
C LEU A 95 -1.80 14.15 17.09
N ARG A 96 -1.20 15.00 16.25
CA ARG A 96 -0.74 14.62 14.91
C ARG A 96 0.17 13.40 14.97
N ASP A 97 1.19 13.43 15.81
CA ASP A 97 2.18 12.35 15.87
C ASP A 97 1.57 11.04 16.37
N GLN A 98 0.65 11.10 17.35
CA GLN A 98 -0.13 9.94 17.78
C GLN A 98 -1.05 9.40 16.67
N THR A 99 -1.66 10.28 15.88
CA THR A 99 -2.52 9.92 14.76
C THR A 99 -1.72 9.27 13.63
N ILE A 100 -0.55 9.81 13.29
CA ILE A 100 0.38 9.20 12.34
C ILE A 100 0.82 7.82 12.83
N GLN A 101 1.22 7.71 14.10
CA GLN A 101 1.64 6.43 14.68
C GLN A 101 0.52 5.39 14.56
N MET A 102 -0.71 5.76 14.89
CA MET A 102 -1.89 4.92 14.71
C MET A 102 -2.09 4.53 13.23
N GLY A 103 -1.98 5.49 12.31
CA GLY A 103 -2.08 5.25 10.88
C GLY A 103 -1.05 4.25 10.35
N LEU A 104 0.19 4.28 10.87
CA LEU A 104 1.24 3.31 10.51
C LEU A 104 0.90 1.88 10.98
N TYR A 105 0.25 1.71 12.12
CA TYR A 105 -0.26 0.40 12.56
C TYR A 105 -1.39 -0.11 11.67
N GLU A 106 -2.33 0.76 11.30
CA GLU A 106 -3.44 0.37 10.41
C GLU A 106 -2.92 0.07 9.00
N MET A 107 -1.93 0.82 8.50
CA MET A 107 -1.23 0.53 7.25
C MET A 107 -0.58 -0.85 7.28
N GLU A 108 0.16 -1.21 8.34
CA GLU A 108 0.73 -2.55 8.48
C GLU A 108 -0.36 -3.64 8.47
N THR A 109 -1.47 -3.40 9.15
CA THR A 109 -2.61 -4.33 9.21
C THR A 109 -3.23 -4.53 7.82
N LEU A 110 -3.48 -3.44 7.09
CA LEU A 110 -3.97 -3.46 5.71
C LEU A 110 -3.04 -4.28 4.81
N LEU A 111 -1.73 -4.04 4.88
CA LEU A 111 -0.73 -4.70 4.03
C LEU A 111 -0.64 -6.20 4.29
N ASN A 112 -0.77 -6.63 5.54
CA ASN A 112 -0.83 -8.05 5.87
C ASN A 112 -2.08 -8.71 5.27
N ARG A 113 -3.24 -8.06 5.33
CA ARG A 113 -4.49 -8.54 4.70
C ARG A 113 -4.41 -8.53 3.17
N PHE A 114 -3.80 -7.50 2.59
CA PHE A 114 -3.54 -7.40 1.15
C PHE A 114 -2.66 -8.56 0.67
N ARG A 115 -1.60 -8.89 1.42
CA ARG A 115 -0.76 -10.07 1.14
C ARG A 115 -1.55 -11.37 1.21
N GLU A 116 -2.42 -11.54 2.19
CA GLU A 116 -3.28 -12.72 2.30
C GLU A 116 -4.24 -12.83 1.12
N ALA A 117 -4.85 -11.71 0.71
CA ALA A 117 -5.68 -11.68 -0.49
C ALA A 117 -4.91 -12.03 -1.76
N LEU A 118 -3.65 -11.59 -1.92
CA LEU A 118 -2.78 -12.06 -3.01
C LEU A 118 -2.53 -13.57 -2.94
N VAL A 119 -2.38 -14.14 -1.74
CA VAL A 119 -2.23 -15.58 -1.57
C VAL A 119 -3.46 -16.31 -2.11
N ASP A 120 -4.65 -15.85 -1.77
CA ASP A 120 -5.92 -16.47 -2.16
C ASP A 120 -6.22 -16.27 -3.65
N PHE A 121 -5.97 -15.07 -4.19
CA PHE A 121 -6.06 -14.78 -5.62
C PHE A 121 -5.18 -15.73 -6.45
N GLY A 122 -3.97 -16.02 -5.97
CA GLY A 122 -3.08 -17.00 -6.60
C GLY A 122 -3.45 -18.47 -6.38
N LYS A 123 -4.32 -18.81 -5.42
CA LYS A 123 -4.89 -20.17 -5.28
C LYS A 123 -6.06 -20.34 -6.24
N GLU A 124 -6.92 -19.32 -6.35
CA GLU A 124 -8.10 -19.33 -7.22
C GLU A 124 -7.73 -19.56 -8.69
N GLN A 125 -6.67 -18.91 -9.18
CA GLN A 125 -6.17 -19.17 -10.53
C GLN A 125 -5.71 -20.61 -10.76
N ARG A 126 -5.11 -21.25 -9.74
CA ARG A 126 -4.60 -22.63 -9.84
C ARG A 126 -5.69 -23.68 -9.64
N GLY A 127 -6.72 -23.37 -8.87
CA GLY A 127 -7.70 -24.35 -8.38
C GLY A 127 -8.91 -24.58 -9.27
N ASN A 128 -9.21 -23.70 -10.23
CA ASN A 128 -10.48 -23.77 -10.98
C ASN A 128 -10.28 -23.57 -12.49
N PRO A 129 -10.43 -24.61 -13.33
CA PRO A 129 -10.34 -24.53 -14.79
C PRO A 129 -11.32 -23.52 -15.42
N SER A 130 -12.42 -23.22 -14.72
CA SER A 130 -13.45 -22.25 -15.13
C SER A 130 -13.03 -20.79 -14.88
N ASN A 131 -12.18 -20.53 -13.88
CA ASN A 131 -11.61 -19.21 -13.54
C ASN A 131 -10.17 -19.02 -14.06
N ALA A 132 -9.59 -20.04 -14.70
CA ALA A 132 -8.29 -20.01 -15.36
C ALA A 132 -8.21 -19.01 -16.54
N ASN A 133 -9.24 -18.17 -16.70
CA ASN A 133 -9.41 -17.23 -17.78
C ASN A 133 -9.61 -15.79 -17.28
N ASN A 134 -9.12 -15.46 -16.07
CA ASN A 134 -8.95 -14.04 -15.74
C ASN A 134 -7.77 -13.49 -16.58
N LYS A 135 -8.11 -12.97 -17.76
CA LYS A 135 -7.17 -12.39 -18.73
C LYS A 135 -6.29 -11.30 -18.10
N PHE A 136 -6.78 -10.67 -17.04
CA PHE A 136 -6.12 -9.57 -16.35
C PHE A 136 -5.42 -9.98 -15.06
N TYR A 137 -5.33 -11.28 -14.75
CA TYR A 137 -4.66 -11.77 -13.54
C TYR A 137 -3.23 -11.23 -13.39
N LEU A 138 -2.40 -11.40 -14.42
CA LEU A 138 -1.03 -10.86 -14.41
C LEU A 138 -1.03 -9.33 -14.27
N HIS A 139 -1.92 -8.64 -14.96
CA HIS A 139 -2.03 -7.18 -14.93
C HIS A 139 -2.30 -6.67 -13.51
N TYR A 140 -3.22 -7.29 -12.77
CA TYR A 140 -3.51 -6.92 -11.38
C TYR A 140 -2.39 -7.31 -10.39
N LEU A 141 -1.61 -8.37 -10.66
CA LEU A 141 -0.40 -8.65 -9.89
C LEU A 141 0.66 -7.56 -10.08
N LEU A 142 0.85 -7.10 -11.32
CA LEU A 142 1.78 -6.03 -11.65
C LEU A 142 1.31 -4.67 -11.08
N ALA A 143 0.02 -4.38 -11.17
CA ALA A 143 -0.60 -3.22 -10.51
C ALA A 143 -0.41 -3.28 -8.99
N SER A 144 -0.55 -4.44 -8.36
CA SER A 144 -0.31 -4.65 -6.93
C SER A 144 1.14 -4.32 -6.51
N ILE A 145 2.12 -4.60 -7.38
CA ILE A 145 3.52 -4.21 -7.16
C ILE A 145 3.66 -2.68 -7.22
N SER A 146 3.11 -2.04 -8.27
CA SER A 146 3.07 -0.59 -8.42
C SER A 146 2.40 0.11 -7.24
N ASN A 147 1.28 -0.45 -6.76
CA ASN A 147 0.53 0.03 -5.60
C ASN A 147 1.41 0.05 -4.34
N CYS A 148 2.13 -1.03 -4.09
CA CYS A 148 3.04 -1.14 -2.94
C CYS A 148 4.17 -0.10 -3.02
N ILE A 149 4.68 0.23 -4.21
CA ILE A 149 5.72 1.25 -4.38
C ILE A 149 5.19 2.64 -4.00
N VAL A 150 3.94 2.97 -4.33
CA VAL A 150 3.29 4.23 -3.92
C VAL A 150 3.08 4.25 -2.41
N LEU A 151 2.51 3.19 -1.86
CA LEU A 151 2.26 3.06 -0.42
C LEU A 151 3.55 3.14 0.40
N LYS A 152 4.67 2.64 -0.13
CA LYS A 152 6.00 2.80 0.48
C LYS A 152 6.39 4.27 0.59
N LYS A 153 6.28 5.05 -0.49
CA LYS A 153 6.57 6.49 -0.48
C LYS A 153 5.68 7.24 0.53
N SER A 154 4.39 6.92 0.56
CA SER A 154 3.44 7.51 1.50
C SER A 154 3.81 7.17 2.96
N THR A 155 4.16 5.91 3.22
CA THR A 155 4.60 5.45 4.55
C THR A 155 5.84 6.18 5.02
N GLU A 156 6.85 6.31 4.14
CA GLU A 156 8.09 7.05 4.44
C GLU A 156 7.83 8.55 4.66
N SER A 157 6.90 9.14 3.90
CA SER A 157 6.45 10.54 4.07
C SER A 157 5.82 10.76 5.45
N LEU A 158 4.88 9.90 5.84
CA LEU A 158 4.22 9.95 7.15
C LEU A 158 5.23 9.78 8.30
N GLN A 159 6.18 8.85 8.18
CA GLN A 159 7.24 8.67 9.18
C GLN A 159 8.11 9.93 9.34
N LYS A 160 8.45 10.62 8.24
CA LYS A 160 9.24 11.87 8.27
C LYS A 160 8.50 13.04 8.92
N GLN A 161 7.16 13.01 8.95
CA GLN A 161 6.36 14.06 9.59
C GLN A 161 6.33 13.96 11.12
N GLN A 162 6.71 12.82 11.70
CA GLN A 162 6.73 12.64 13.15
C GLN A 162 7.87 13.45 13.79
N SER A 163 7.60 14.12 14.91
CA SER A 163 8.64 14.84 15.65
C SER A 163 9.60 13.86 16.33
N ALA A 164 10.90 14.19 16.37
CA ALA A 164 11.94 13.33 16.97
C ALA A 164 11.66 12.95 18.46
N ARG A 165 10.92 13.80 19.18
CA ARG A 165 10.51 13.57 20.59
C ARG A 165 9.42 12.50 20.76
N SER A 166 8.71 12.16 19.69
CA SER A 166 7.53 11.29 19.73
C SER A 166 7.89 9.81 19.53
N ALA A 167 9.01 9.52 18.85
CA ALA A 167 9.51 8.16 18.62
C ALA A 167 9.84 7.40 19.92
N ALA A 168 10.16 8.11 21.01
CA ALA A 168 10.58 7.53 22.29
C ALA A 168 9.44 7.29 23.29
N ARG A 169 8.21 7.77 23.04
CA ARG A 169 7.11 7.76 24.03
C ARG A 169 6.15 6.57 23.91
N PHE A 170 6.25 5.76 22.86
CA PHE A 170 5.31 4.65 22.65
C PHE A 170 5.90 3.36 23.21
N SER A 171 5.32 2.85 24.31
CA SER A 171 5.72 1.59 24.96
C SER A 171 5.37 0.31 24.17
N ARG A 172 4.70 0.45 23.02
CA ARG A 172 4.36 -0.66 22.11
C ARG A 172 5.46 -0.83 21.06
N THR A 173 5.71 -2.08 20.67
CA THR A 173 6.59 -2.43 19.55
C THR A 173 6.27 -1.55 18.33
N PRO A 174 7.22 -0.79 17.79
CA PRO A 174 6.95 0.14 16.70
C PRO A 174 6.37 -0.60 15.49
N PRO A 175 5.36 -0.03 14.80
CA PRO A 175 4.78 -0.65 13.62
C PRO A 175 5.85 -0.74 12.52
N ASN A 176 5.81 -1.81 11.73
CA ASN A 176 6.72 -2.02 10.60
C ASN A 176 5.98 -2.24 9.28
N PRO A 177 5.24 -1.22 8.79
CA PRO A 177 4.54 -1.27 7.51
C PRO A 177 5.48 -1.49 6.33
N LEU A 178 6.74 -1.04 6.40
CA LEU A 178 7.74 -1.27 5.36
C LEU A 178 8.07 -2.75 5.19
N ALA A 179 8.25 -3.49 6.30
CA ALA A 179 8.43 -4.94 6.22
C ALA A 179 7.18 -5.66 5.70
N ALA A 180 5.97 -5.17 6.03
CA ALA A 180 4.72 -5.71 5.50
C ALA A 180 4.58 -5.47 3.99
N LEU A 181 4.94 -4.28 3.51
CA LEU A 181 5.06 -3.93 2.08
C LEU A 181 6.01 -4.89 1.36
N ASP A 182 7.22 -5.08 1.87
CA ASP A 182 8.19 -5.98 1.23
C ASP A 182 7.68 -7.43 1.18
N ARG A 183 6.92 -7.88 2.19
CA ARG A 183 6.27 -9.19 2.17
C ARG A 183 5.18 -9.28 1.09
N ALA A 184 4.37 -8.24 0.94
CA ALA A 184 3.33 -8.16 -0.09
C ALA A 184 3.94 -8.13 -1.50
N VAL A 185 4.93 -7.26 -1.76
CA VAL A 185 5.66 -7.19 -3.04
C VAL A 185 6.28 -8.54 -3.39
N ARG A 186 7.02 -9.16 -2.45
CA ARG A 186 7.59 -10.49 -2.67
C ARG A 186 6.54 -11.55 -2.98
N ARG A 187 5.32 -11.44 -2.42
CA ARG A 187 4.24 -12.36 -2.76
C ARG A 187 3.74 -12.11 -4.18
N ALA A 188 3.44 -10.88 -4.56
CA ALA A 188 3.00 -10.52 -5.91
C ALA A 188 4.04 -10.92 -6.98
N CYS A 189 5.32 -10.60 -6.78
CA CYS A 189 6.39 -10.98 -7.70
C CYS A 189 6.50 -12.50 -7.87
N ARG A 190 6.39 -13.28 -6.79
CA ARG A 190 6.39 -14.74 -6.89
C ARG A 190 5.22 -15.27 -7.71
N LEU A 191 4.02 -14.71 -7.52
CA LEU A 191 2.84 -15.10 -8.31
C LEU A 191 2.98 -14.75 -9.79
N ALA A 192 3.57 -13.59 -10.10
CA ALA A 192 3.85 -13.18 -11.48
C ALA A 192 4.88 -14.10 -12.14
N MET A 193 5.95 -14.46 -11.41
CA MET A 193 6.94 -15.43 -11.86
C MET A 193 6.35 -16.84 -12.04
N ASP A 194 5.50 -17.30 -11.12
CA ASP A 194 4.79 -18.58 -11.26
C ASP A 194 3.95 -18.61 -12.55
N HIS A 195 3.23 -17.51 -12.85
CA HIS A 195 2.44 -17.39 -14.08
C HIS A 195 3.32 -17.41 -15.33
N PHE A 196 4.44 -16.67 -15.32
CA PHE A 196 5.40 -16.71 -16.41
C PHE A 196 5.95 -18.12 -16.67
N LEU A 197 6.32 -18.85 -15.61
CA LEU A 197 6.79 -20.22 -15.73
C LEU A 197 5.71 -21.17 -16.27
N GLN A 198 4.45 -20.95 -15.89
CA GLN A 198 3.31 -21.71 -16.43
C GLN A 198 3.14 -21.49 -17.93
N ASP A 199 3.26 -20.24 -18.41
CA ASP A 199 3.17 -19.92 -19.84
C ASP A 199 4.33 -20.56 -20.65
N LEU A 200 5.50 -20.72 -20.03
CA LEU A 200 6.66 -21.37 -20.66
C LEU A 200 6.62 -22.91 -20.60
N GLN A 201 5.95 -23.49 -19.61
CA GLN A 201 5.98 -24.94 -19.34
C GLN A 201 5.63 -25.83 -20.56
N PRO A 202 4.62 -25.52 -21.40
CA PRO A 202 4.31 -26.33 -22.58
C PRO A 202 5.46 -26.40 -23.60
N PHE A 203 6.23 -25.31 -23.73
CA PHE A 203 7.35 -25.25 -24.65
C PHE A 203 8.57 -25.96 -24.06
N LEU A 204 8.84 -25.76 -22.76
CA LEU A 204 9.97 -26.39 -22.07
C LEU A 204 9.83 -27.91 -22.00
N SER A 205 8.64 -28.42 -21.75
CA SER A 205 8.37 -29.87 -21.71
C SER A 205 8.46 -30.55 -23.07
N GLY A 206 8.33 -29.79 -24.16
CA GLY A 206 8.52 -30.27 -25.52
C GLY A 206 9.99 -30.35 -25.94
N LEU A 207 10.91 -29.61 -25.30
CA LEU A 207 12.32 -29.56 -25.66
C LEU A 207 13.00 -30.93 -25.48
N LEU A 208 13.96 -31.23 -26.37
CA LEU A 208 14.74 -32.48 -26.36
C LEU A 208 13.87 -33.76 -26.48
N THR A 209 12.64 -33.64 -26.97
CA THR A 209 11.75 -34.78 -27.24
C THR A 209 11.68 -35.09 -28.75
N ARG A 210 11.05 -36.23 -29.11
CA ARG A 210 10.74 -36.52 -30.53
C ARG A 210 9.79 -35.49 -31.14
N ALA A 211 8.89 -34.90 -30.35
CA ALA A 211 7.99 -33.86 -30.82
C ALA A 211 8.76 -32.60 -31.25
N TRP A 212 9.87 -32.26 -30.56
CA TRP A 212 10.74 -31.16 -30.95
C TRP A 212 11.42 -31.40 -32.31
N LEU A 213 11.92 -32.62 -32.54
CA LEU A 213 12.52 -32.99 -33.84
C LEU A 213 11.50 -32.91 -35.00
N VAL A 214 10.21 -33.13 -34.73
CA VAL A 214 9.14 -33.11 -35.74
C VAL A 214 8.51 -31.72 -35.92
N GLN A 215 8.32 -30.96 -34.83
CA GLN A 215 7.67 -29.64 -34.86
C GLN A 215 8.63 -28.50 -35.20
N GLY A 216 9.94 -28.73 -35.19
CA GLY A 216 10.96 -27.72 -35.50
C GLY A 216 11.29 -26.81 -34.31
N ASP A 217 11.89 -25.66 -34.61
CA ASP A 217 12.43 -24.73 -33.61
C ASP A 217 11.32 -24.04 -32.78
N PRO A 218 11.24 -24.24 -31.45
CA PRO A 218 10.28 -23.57 -30.59
C PRO A 218 10.69 -22.15 -30.22
N ALA A 219 11.91 -21.71 -30.56
CA ALA A 219 12.46 -20.41 -30.17
C ALA A 219 11.54 -19.22 -30.53
N PRO A 220 10.91 -19.13 -31.73
CA PRO A 220 10.03 -18.01 -32.04
C PRO A 220 8.83 -17.90 -31.10
N LYS A 221 8.25 -19.04 -30.68
CA LYS A 221 7.11 -19.05 -29.74
C LYS A 221 7.55 -18.68 -28.32
N LEU A 222 8.72 -19.16 -27.89
CA LEU A 222 9.33 -18.77 -26.61
C LEU A 222 9.64 -17.26 -26.57
N CYS A 223 10.24 -16.72 -27.64
CA CYS A 223 10.51 -15.29 -27.76
C CYS A 223 9.23 -14.47 -27.68
N HIS A 224 8.15 -14.88 -28.35
CA HIS A 224 6.88 -14.19 -28.26
C HIS A 224 6.30 -14.14 -26.83
N VAL A 225 6.38 -15.23 -26.08
CA VAL A 225 5.96 -15.24 -24.66
C VAL A 225 6.84 -14.31 -23.83
N LEU A 226 8.16 -14.35 -24.03
CA LEU A 226 9.11 -13.47 -23.33
C LEU A 226 8.85 -12.00 -23.61
N GLU A 227 8.69 -11.62 -24.89
CA GLU A 227 8.40 -10.26 -25.34
C GLU A 227 7.12 -9.74 -24.69
N ARG A 228 6.03 -10.53 -24.74
CA ARG A 228 4.77 -10.18 -24.08
C ARG A 228 4.95 -9.94 -22.58
N HIS A 229 5.68 -10.82 -21.89
CA HIS A 229 5.95 -10.64 -20.46
C HIS A 229 6.82 -9.41 -20.19
N LEU A 230 7.83 -9.13 -21.02
CA LEU A 230 8.66 -7.94 -20.90
C LEU A 230 7.85 -6.65 -21.08
N GLU A 231 6.94 -6.60 -22.06
CA GLU A 231 6.04 -5.48 -22.28
C GLU A 231 5.16 -5.22 -21.06
N LEU A 232 4.54 -6.27 -20.51
CA LEU A 232 3.68 -6.16 -19.33
C LEU A 232 4.48 -5.75 -18.09
N HIS A 233 5.63 -6.36 -17.83
CA HIS A 233 6.47 -6.00 -16.68
C HIS A 233 7.05 -4.59 -16.81
N GLY A 234 7.22 -4.07 -18.04
CA GLY A 234 7.56 -2.67 -18.30
C GLY A 234 6.52 -1.66 -17.82
N ARG A 235 5.27 -2.10 -17.60
CA ARG A 235 4.18 -1.30 -17.01
C ARG A 235 4.20 -1.28 -15.48
N VAL A 236 5.11 -2.01 -14.83
CA VAL A 236 5.30 -1.88 -13.38
C VAL A 236 6.07 -0.60 -13.10
N ARG A 237 5.54 0.20 -12.15
CA ARG A 237 6.23 1.41 -11.70
C ARG A 237 7.63 1.03 -11.18
N PRO A 238 8.72 1.68 -11.62
CA PRO A 238 10.04 1.34 -11.12
C PRO A 238 10.11 1.64 -9.62
N PRO A 239 10.75 0.78 -8.81
CA PRO A 239 11.15 1.19 -7.46
C PRO A 239 12.01 2.43 -7.65
N CYS A 240 11.73 3.51 -6.90
CA CYS A 240 12.34 4.82 -7.05
C CYS A 240 13.80 4.66 -7.50
N ARG A 241 14.16 5.18 -8.69
CA ARG A 241 15.58 5.31 -9.04
C ARG A 241 16.20 5.98 -7.83
N GLN A 242 17.14 5.29 -7.16
CA GLN A 242 18.06 6.00 -6.29
C GLN A 242 18.62 7.10 -7.19
N VAL A 243 18.35 8.35 -6.85
CA VAL A 243 19.10 9.47 -7.40
C VAL A 243 20.51 9.23 -6.89
N GLY A 244 21.27 8.49 -7.69
CA GLY A 244 22.67 8.19 -7.44
C GLY A 244 23.45 9.45 -7.76
N LEU A 245 23.99 10.04 -6.70
CA LEU A 245 25.09 11.01 -6.62
C LEU A 245 24.96 12.29 -7.45
#